data_AF-A0A850ALD3-F1
#
_entry.id   AF-A0A850ALD3-F1
#
_cell.length_a   1.000
_cell.length_b   1.000
_cell.length_c   1.000
_cell.angle_alpha   90.00
_cell.angle_beta   90.00
_cell.angle_gamma   90.00
#
_symmetry.space_group_name_H-M   'P 1'
#
loop_
_entity.id
_entity.type
_entity.pdbx_description
1 polymer ?
#
loop_
_entity_poly.entity_id
_entity_poly.type
_entity_poly.pdbx_seq_one_letter_code
_entity_poly.pdbx_strand_id
1 'polypeptide(L)'
;MKLSPKFTGEENHTVSIAEALDFIKRYQLQTAPDAVPGGFFARQAVQPLISQPRAVGARYYYGMPESGIPLLLLVGVSANRNDILDGEPVKVSVLNPPLSGSGLVVQAVSHHQISLEDAARLTFNYRSRKAPGQPHGGFFGKAALQRVLSQPGCTGIRFWFGVSEDSIRNLVMLGVNQYGMDMFHGALLEMSSLCPPLCDKANPLNSSTFSAKGAEPEYLPAEMDAQLADAA
;
A
#
# COMPACT_ATOMS: atom_id res chain seq x y z
N MET A 1 20.76 -6.05 -23.45
CA MET A 1 20.15 -5.44 -22.26
C MET A 1 18.91 -6.28 -21.92
N LYS A 2 18.89 -7.04 -20.82
CA LYS A 2 17.67 -7.78 -20.42
C LYS A 2 16.65 -6.73 -19.95
N LEU A 3 15.57 -6.54 -20.70
CA LEU A 3 14.43 -5.74 -20.27
C LEU A 3 14.02 -6.23 -18.88
N SER A 4 14.01 -5.33 -17.89
CA SER A 4 13.44 -5.65 -16.59
C SER A 4 11.95 -5.95 -16.78
N PRO A 5 11.39 -6.98 -16.13
CA PRO A 5 9.97 -7.26 -16.25
C PRO A 5 9.15 -6.04 -15.80
N LYS A 6 8.24 -5.61 -16.68
CA LYS A 6 7.27 -4.52 -16.42
C LYS A 6 6.18 -5.02 -15.48
N PHE A 7 5.59 -4.12 -14.69
CA PHE A 7 4.33 -4.43 -14.03
C PHE A 7 3.18 -4.34 -15.04
N THR A 8 2.31 -5.33 -15.02
CA THR A 8 1.17 -5.43 -15.93
C THR A 8 -0.11 -4.95 -15.28
N GLY A 9 -0.17 -4.99 -13.94
CA GLY A 9 -1.39 -4.75 -13.16
C GLY A 9 -2.30 -5.97 -13.00
N GLU A 10 -1.92 -7.09 -13.64
CA GLU A 10 -2.62 -8.38 -13.63
C GLU A 10 -1.93 -9.41 -12.72
N GLU A 11 -0.97 -8.99 -11.91
CA GLU A 11 -0.25 -9.86 -10.98
C GLU A 11 -1.23 -10.57 -10.03
N ASN A 12 -1.02 -11.88 -9.84
CA ASN A 12 -1.87 -12.69 -8.98
C ASN A 12 -1.51 -12.45 -7.51
N HIS A 13 -2.32 -11.63 -6.84
CA HIS A 13 -2.17 -11.33 -5.42
C HIS A 13 -3.16 -12.09 -4.53
N THR A 14 -3.89 -13.07 -5.06
CA THR A 14 -4.98 -13.74 -4.35
C THR A 14 -4.45 -14.71 -3.31
N VAL A 15 -5.17 -14.86 -2.20
CA VAL A 15 -4.85 -15.80 -1.11
C VAL A 15 -6.11 -16.49 -0.62
N SER A 16 -5.99 -17.70 -0.06
CA SER A 16 -7.12 -18.34 0.61
C SER A 16 -7.38 -17.73 2.00
N ILE A 17 -8.62 -17.87 2.49
CA ILE A 17 -8.99 -17.43 3.85
C ILE A 17 -8.15 -18.14 4.91
N ALA A 18 -7.90 -19.45 4.73
CA ALA A 18 -7.12 -20.23 5.68
C ALA A 18 -5.69 -19.70 5.80
N GLU A 19 -5.02 -19.48 4.67
CA GLU A 19 -3.67 -18.89 4.63
C GLU A 19 -3.66 -17.49 5.26
N ALA A 20 -4.59 -16.62 4.86
CA ALA A 20 -4.71 -15.26 5.39
C ALA A 20 -4.86 -15.26 6.93
N LEU A 21 -5.73 -16.12 7.47
CA LEU A 21 -5.91 -16.27 8.91
C LEU A 21 -4.65 -16.78 9.59
N ASP A 22 -3.91 -17.69 8.97
CA ASP A 22 -2.68 -18.21 9.55
C ASP A 22 -1.57 -17.15 9.59
N PHE A 23 -1.43 -16.32 8.55
CA PHE A 23 -0.49 -15.21 8.57
C PHE A 23 -0.83 -14.16 9.63
N ILE A 24 -2.12 -13.81 9.78
CA ILE A 24 -2.59 -12.87 10.82
C ILE A 24 -2.36 -13.44 12.22
N LYS A 25 -2.70 -14.72 12.46
CA LYS A 25 -2.46 -15.37 13.76
C LYS A 25 -0.98 -15.39 14.11
N ARG A 26 -0.09 -15.72 13.15
CA ARG A 26 1.36 -15.70 13.37
C ARG A 26 1.84 -14.31 13.75
N TYR A 27 1.36 -13.26 13.08
CA TYR A 27 1.68 -11.88 13.46
C TYR A 27 1.25 -11.58 14.89
N GLN A 28 0.00 -11.90 15.25
CA GLN A 28 -0.54 -11.66 16.60
C GLN A 28 0.25 -12.36 17.70
N LEU A 29 0.68 -13.61 17.46
CA LEU A 29 1.51 -14.37 18.42
C LEU A 29 2.91 -13.80 18.62
N GLN A 30 3.40 -13.00 17.67
CA GLN A 30 4.74 -12.39 17.71
C GLN A 30 4.70 -10.92 18.16
N THR A 31 3.53 -10.37 18.44
CA THR A 31 3.34 -8.96 18.78
C THR A 31 2.76 -8.80 20.19
N ALA A 32 2.95 -7.62 20.78
CA ALA A 32 2.32 -7.29 22.05
C ALA A 32 0.77 -7.39 21.95
N PRO A 33 0.06 -7.75 23.02
CA PRO A 33 -1.40 -7.91 22.98
C PRO A 33 -2.18 -6.66 22.56
N ASP A 34 -1.59 -5.48 22.75
CA ASP A 34 -2.13 -4.17 22.37
C ASP A 34 -1.64 -3.68 21.00
N ALA A 35 -0.84 -4.48 20.29
CA ALA A 35 -0.36 -4.14 18.97
C ALA A 35 -1.53 -3.95 18.01
N VAL A 36 -1.52 -2.83 17.29
CA VAL A 36 -2.56 -2.56 16.30
C VAL A 36 -2.36 -3.52 15.12
N PRO A 37 -3.36 -4.38 14.83
CA PRO A 37 -3.17 -5.51 13.93
C PRO A 37 -3.29 -5.14 12.45
N GLY A 38 -3.65 -3.90 12.14
CA GLY A 38 -3.93 -3.47 10.77
C GLY A 38 -4.46 -2.04 10.69
N GLY A 39 -5.02 -1.71 9.53
CA GLY A 39 -5.56 -0.38 9.27
C GLY A 39 -6.50 -0.36 8.08
N PHE A 40 -6.93 0.83 7.71
CA PHE A 40 -7.99 1.04 6.74
C PHE A 40 -7.60 2.11 5.72
N PHE A 41 -8.06 1.91 4.49
CA PHE A 41 -8.10 2.90 3.42
C PHE A 41 -9.52 3.00 2.86
N ALA A 42 -10.13 4.18 2.89
CA ALA A 42 -11.40 4.42 2.23
C ALA A 42 -11.27 4.20 0.72
N ARG A 43 -12.35 3.74 0.06
CA ARG A 43 -12.38 3.60 -1.40
C ARG A 43 -11.97 4.93 -2.08
N GLN A 44 -12.41 6.05 -1.54
CA GLN A 44 -12.09 7.39 -2.04
C GLN A 44 -10.60 7.75 -1.93
N ALA A 45 -9.83 7.05 -1.09
CA ALA A 45 -8.38 7.20 -1.03
C ALA A 45 -7.67 6.30 -2.03
N VAL A 46 -8.10 5.04 -2.17
CA VAL A 46 -7.43 4.05 -3.05
C VAL A 46 -7.78 4.26 -4.52
N GLN A 47 -9.06 4.52 -4.82
CA GLN A 47 -9.55 4.61 -6.20
C GLN A 47 -8.82 5.68 -7.02
N PRO A 48 -8.58 6.91 -6.53
CA PRO A 48 -7.83 7.90 -7.30
C PRO A 48 -6.41 7.46 -7.64
N LEU A 49 -5.70 6.79 -6.71
CA LEU A 49 -4.32 6.32 -6.95
C LEU A 49 -4.24 5.35 -8.12
N ILE A 50 -5.14 4.35 -8.15
CA ILE A 50 -5.16 3.34 -9.22
C ILE A 50 -5.87 3.82 -10.50
N SER A 51 -6.52 4.98 -10.47
CA SER A 51 -7.18 5.58 -11.63
C SER A 51 -6.32 6.63 -12.35
N GLN A 52 -5.14 6.96 -11.82
CA GLN A 52 -4.17 7.81 -12.51
C GLN A 52 -3.86 7.22 -13.91
N PRO A 53 -3.70 8.03 -14.96
CA PRO A 53 -3.58 7.55 -16.34
C PRO A 53 -2.49 6.49 -16.57
N ARG A 54 -1.37 6.59 -15.83
CA ARG A 54 -0.23 5.68 -15.93
C ARG A 54 -0.26 4.54 -14.91
N ALA A 55 -1.24 4.49 -14.00
CA ALA A 55 -1.24 3.53 -12.91
C ALA A 55 -1.63 2.12 -13.36
N VAL A 56 -0.73 1.17 -13.14
CA VAL A 56 -0.96 -0.28 -13.25
C VAL A 56 -1.22 -0.93 -11.90
N GLY A 57 -1.14 -0.18 -10.80
CA GLY A 57 -1.44 -0.66 -9.46
C GLY A 57 -1.05 0.35 -8.40
N ALA A 58 -0.94 -0.13 -7.15
CA ALA A 58 -0.45 0.67 -6.05
C ALA A 58 0.68 -0.04 -5.31
N ARG A 59 1.66 0.74 -4.85
CA ARG A 59 2.70 0.30 -3.93
C ARG A 59 2.29 0.74 -2.53
N TYR A 60 2.48 -0.16 -1.57
CA TYR A 60 2.47 0.20 -0.17
C TYR A 60 3.89 0.33 0.36
N TYR A 61 4.08 1.27 1.27
CA TYR A 61 5.26 1.38 2.13
C TYR A 61 4.84 1.26 3.58
N TYR A 62 5.67 0.62 4.40
CA TYR A 62 5.54 0.73 5.85
C TYR A 62 6.08 2.08 6.32
N GLY A 63 5.31 2.75 7.17
CA GLY A 63 5.67 3.98 7.86
C GLY A 63 5.77 3.75 9.36
N MET A 64 6.74 4.39 10.00
CA MET A 64 6.92 4.32 11.45
C MET A 64 6.78 5.72 12.08
N PRO A 65 5.60 6.06 12.61
CA PRO A 65 5.41 7.28 13.38
C PRO A 65 6.10 7.18 14.76
N GLU A 66 6.16 8.30 15.46
CA GLU A 66 6.75 8.37 16.82
C GLU A 66 5.98 7.55 17.85
N SER A 67 4.66 7.37 17.65
CA SER A 67 3.82 6.51 18.49
C SER A 67 4.24 5.03 18.46
N GLY A 68 5.08 4.62 17.50
CA GLY A 68 5.54 3.24 17.34
C GLY A 68 4.52 2.31 16.67
N ILE A 69 3.31 2.78 16.40
CA ILE A 69 2.26 2.01 15.70
C ILE A 69 2.50 2.13 14.19
N PRO A 70 2.85 1.04 13.48
CA PRO A 70 3.12 1.11 12.05
C PRO A 70 1.90 1.53 11.24
N LEU A 71 2.10 2.39 10.25
CA LEU A 71 1.10 2.80 9.27
C LEU A 71 1.49 2.27 7.88
N LEU A 72 0.53 2.17 6.98
CA LEU A 72 0.80 1.98 5.56
C LEU A 72 0.63 3.29 4.80
N LEU A 73 1.48 3.48 3.81
CA LEU A 73 1.38 4.55 2.83
C LEU A 73 1.14 3.93 1.46
N LEU A 74 0.14 4.39 0.71
CA LEU A 74 -0.16 3.94 -0.65
C LEU A 74 0.19 5.01 -1.67
N VAL A 75 0.77 4.59 -2.78
CA VAL A 75 1.11 5.43 -3.94
C VAL A 75 0.80 4.68 -5.23
N GLY A 76 0.38 5.41 -6.28
CA GLY A 76 0.18 4.83 -7.61
C GLY A 76 1.50 4.40 -8.24
N VAL A 77 1.47 3.35 -9.07
CA VAL A 77 2.68 2.79 -9.71
C VAL A 77 2.48 2.65 -11.20
N SER A 78 3.46 3.10 -11.98
CA SER A 78 3.51 2.96 -13.43
C SER A 78 3.96 1.57 -13.89
N ALA A 79 3.71 1.23 -15.17
CA ALA A 79 4.19 -0.02 -15.78
C ALA A 79 5.71 -0.22 -15.68
N ASN A 80 6.46 0.89 -15.62
CA ASN A 80 7.91 0.92 -15.45
C ASN A 80 8.35 0.72 -13.98
N ARG A 81 7.41 0.43 -13.08
CA ARG A 81 7.57 0.23 -11.63
C ARG A 81 7.84 1.51 -10.84
N ASN A 82 7.81 2.67 -11.50
CA ASN A 82 7.99 3.97 -10.87
C ASN A 82 6.76 4.40 -10.09
N ASP A 83 6.97 4.92 -8.88
CA ASP A 83 5.94 5.61 -8.12
C ASP A 83 5.52 6.89 -8.85
N ILE A 84 4.20 7.13 -8.86
CA ILE A 84 3.58 8.30 -9.48
C ILE A 84 3.40 9.36 -8.37
N LEU A 85 4.30 10.35 -8.36
CA LEU A 85 4.46 11.32 -7.27
C LEU A 85 3.93 12.73 -7.60
N ASP A 86 3.33 12.92 -8.76
CA ASP A 86 2.68 14.15 -9.17
C ASP A 86 1.29 14.33 -8.51
N GLY A 87 0.95 15.56 -8.11
CA GLY A 87 -0.35 15.92 -7.54
C GLY A 87 -0.51 15.63 -6.05
N GLU A 88 -1.50 14.81 -5.69
CA GLU A 88 -1.81 14.35 -4.32
C GLU A 88 -1.53 12.83 -4.17
N PRO A 89 -0.24 12.44 -4.24
CA PRO A 89 0.16 11.13 -4.74
C PRO A 89 0.14 10.02 -3.69
N VAL A 90 0.17 10.38 -2.40
CA VAL A 90 0.30 9.42 -1.31
C VAL A 90 -0.93 9.47 -0.41
N LYS A 91 -1.34 8.29 0.06
CA LYS A 91 -2.39 8.14 1.05
C LYS A 91 -1.88 7.38 2.27
N VAL A 92 -2.17 7.85 3.47
CA VAL A 92 -1.81 7.19 4.73
C VAL A 92 -3.00 6.41 5.28
N SER A 93 -2.74 5.24 5.85
CA SER A 93 -3.75 4.43 6.51
C SER A 93 -4.28 5.10 7.78
N VAL A 94 -5.52 4.82 8.13
CA VAL A 94 -6.05 5.11 9.48
C VAL A 94 -6.26 3.82 10.26
N LEU A 95 -6.27 3.89 11.59
CA LEU A 95 -6.48 2.72 12.45
C LEU A 95 -7.98 2.43 12.55
N ASN A 96 -8.37 1.22 12.15
CA ASN A 96 -9.78 0.80 12.01
C ASN A 96 -10.60 1.76 11.11
N PRO A 97 -11.66 1.30 10.44
CA PRO A 97 -12.53 2.23 9.73
C PRO A 97 -13.21 3.16 10.77
N PRO A 98 -13.21 4.49 10.57
CA PRO A 98 -13.92 5.40 11.45
C PRO A 98 -15.42 5.15 11.32
N LEU A 99 -16.13 4.95 12.44
CA LEU A 99 -17.57 4.70 12.47
C LEU A 99 -18.34 5.90 13.04
N SER A 100 -19.55 6.14 12.54
CA SER A 100 -20.51 7.10 13.08
C SER A 100 -21.13 6.58 14.38
N GLY A 101 -21.88 7.42 15.08
CA GLY A 101 -22.71 6.96 16.22
C GLY A 101 -23.75 5.90 15.85
N SER A 102 -24.05 5.71 14.56
CA SER A 102 -24.91 4.66 14.03
C SER A 102 -24.14 3.43 13.52
N GLY A 103 -22.82 3.36 13.75
CA GLY A 103 -21.98 2.24 13.31
C GLY A 103 -21.66 2.22 11.83
N LEU A 104 -21.87 3.32 11.10
CA LEU A 104 -21.57 3.41 9.66
C LEU A 104 -20.18 3.97 9.41
N VAL A 105 -19.46 3.46 8.41
CA VAL A 105 -18.16 4.01 7.99
C VAL A 105 -18.32 5.47 7.56
N VAL A 106 -17.60 6.37 8.24
CA VAL A 106 -17.67 7.81 7.99
C VAL A 106 -16.70 8.19 6.88
N GLN A 107 -17.24 8.43 5.69
CA GLN A 107 -16.45 8.87 4.53
C GLN A 107 -15.91 10.30 4.68
N ALA A 108 -16.57 11.15 5.48
CA ALA A 108 -16.22 12.57 5.63
C ALA A 108 -15.10 12.87 6.64
N VAL A 109 -14.65 11.88 7.44
CA VAL A 109 -13.61 12.06 8.48
C VAL A 109 -12.39 11.16 8.31
N SER A 110 -12.35 10.33 7.28
CA SER A 110 -11.19 9.50 6.96
C SER A 110 -10.19 10.31 6.09
N HIS A 111 -9.49 11.26 6.72
CA HIS A 111 -8.44 12.02 6.04
C HIS A 111 -7.21 11.14 5.82
N HIS A 112 -7.20 10.44 4.69
CA HIS A 112 -6.03 9.69 4.21
C HIS A 112 -4.93 10.57 3.61
N GLN A 113 -5.04 11.89 3.77
CA GLN A 113 -4.08 12.85 3.22
C GLN A 113 -2.81 12.88 4.08
N ILE A 114 -1.67 12.98 3.41
CA ILE A 114 -0.36 13.15 4.02
C ILE A 114 0.51 13.91 3.03
N SER A 115 1.34 14.84 3.52
CA SER A 115 2.31 15.50 2.65
C SER A 115 3.37 14.50 2.18
N LEU A 116 3.96 14.74 1.01
CA LEU A 116 5.05 13.89 0.51
C LEU A 116 6.25 13.90 1.49
N GLU A 117 6.50 15.03 2.15
CA GLU A 117 7.55 15.17 3.16
C GLU A 117 7.27 14.30 4.39
N ASP A 118 6.06 14.36 4.95
CA ASP A 118 5.69 13.52 6.09
C ASP A 118 5.72 12.04 5.71
N ALA A 119 5.28 11.69 4.49
CA ALA A 119 5.34 10.35 3.97
C ALA A 119 6.80 9.85 3.86
N ALA A 120 7.69 10.66 3.30
CA ALA A 120 9.12 10.37 3.22
C ALA A 120 9.74 10.15 4.61
N ARG A 121 9.38 11.00 5.59
CA ARG A 121 9.84 10.87 6.98
C ARG A 121 9.39 9.56 7.61
N LEU A 122 8.12 9.19 7.48
CA LEU A 122 7.58 7.96 8.06
C LEU A 122 8.25 6.72 7.47
N THR A 123 8.42 6.68 6.15
CA THR A 123 9.04 5.53 5.48
C THR A 123 10.54 5.42 5.80
N PHE A 124 11.25 6.55 5.91
CA PHE A 124 12.63 6.61 6.37
C PHE A 124 12.76 6.02 7.79
N ASN A 125 11.93 6.50 8.73
CA ASN A 125 11.92 6.01 10.11
C ASN A 125 11.72 4.49 10.17
N TYR A 126 10.83 3.94 9.34
CA TYR A 126 10.62 2.49 9.27
C TYR A 126 11.89 1.77 8.79
N ARG A 127 12.49 2.22 7.68
CA ARG A 127 13.69 1.60 7.11
C ARG A 127 14.86 1.60 8.10
N SER A 128 15.03 2.66 8.88
CA SER A 128 16.09 2.78 9.89
C SER A 128 15.89 1.89 11.12
N ARG A 129 14.66 1.41 11.36
CA ARG A 129 14.31 0.65 12.59
C ARG A 129 13.95 -0.82 12.34
N LYS A 130 13.60 -1.19 11.10
CA LYS A 130 13.18 -2.57 10.78
C LYS A 130 14.34 -3.56 10.96
N ALA A 131 14.00 -4.80 11.30
CA ALA A 131 14.96 -5.90 11.33
C ALA A 131 15.53 -6.19 9.93
N PRO A 132 16.78 -6.69 9.84
CA PRO A 132 17.36 -7.16 8.58
C PRO A 132 16.45 -8.16 7.86
N GLY A 133 16.43 -8.12 6.52
CA GLY A 133 15.59 -9.00 5.70
C GLY A 133 14.11 -8.60 5.59
N GLN A 134 13.61 -7.69 6.43
CA GLN A 134 12.21 -7.26 6.36
C GLN A 134 11.94 -6.35 5.14
N PRO A 135 10.78 -6.51 4.47
CA PRO A 135 10.44 -5.72 3.29
C PRO A 135 10.22 -4.25 3.63
N HIS A 136 10.51 -3.36 2.67
CA HIS A 136 10.21 -1.92 2.77
C HIS A 136 8.74 -1.63 2.48
N GLY A 137 8.12 -2.54 1.74
CA GLY A 137 6.81 -2.39 1.15
C GLY A 137 6.56 -3.48 0.11
N GLY A 138 5.48 -3.33 -0.64
CA GLY A 138 5.10 -4.26 -1.68
C GLY A 138 4.15 -3.64 -2.69
N PHE A 139 3.84 -4.37 -3.75
CA PHE A 139 2.97 -3.91 -4.83
C PHE A 139 1.74 -4.79 -4.97
N PHE A 140 0.60 -4.15 -5.23
CA PHE A 140 -0.65 -4.77 -5.64
C PHE A 140 -1.09 -4.23 -7.00
N GLY A 141 -1.30 -5.14 -7.95
CA GLY A 141 -1.83 -4.87 -9.27
C GLY A 141 -3.22 -4.26 -9.22
N LYS A 142 -3.49 -3.36 -10.17
CA LYS A 142 -4.74 -2.61 -10.29
C LYS A 142 -5.94 -3.54 -10.40
N ALA A 143 -5.86 -4.62 -11.18
CA ALA A 143 -6.96 -5.56 -11.32
C ALA A 143 -7.32 -6.19 -9.97
N ALA A 144 -6.34 -6.53 -9.14
CA ALA A 144 -6.55 -7.12 -7.83
C ALA A 144 -7.22 -6.13 -6.85
N LEU A 145 -6.73 -4.89 -6.80
CA LEU A 145 -7.33 -3.82 -5.98
C LEU A 145 -8.76 -3.49 -6.45
N GLN A 146 -8.98 -3.44 -7.77
CA GLN A 146 -10.30 -3.24 -8.35
C GLN A 146 -11.27 -4.37 -7.99
N ARG A 147 -10.84 -5.64 -8.04
CA ARG A 147 -11.68 -6.78 -7.60
C ARG A 147 -12.17 -6.62 -6.16
N VAL A 148 -11.31 -6.12 -5.26
CA VAL A 148 -11.70 -5.87 -3.86
C VAL A 148 -12.68 -4.69 -3.79
N LEU A 149 -12.35 -3.59 -4.45
CA LEU A 149 -13.15 -2.37 -4.43
C LEU A 149 -14.47 -2.48 -5.19
N SER A 150 -14.63 -3.41 -6.13
CA SER A 150 -15.85 -3.59 -6.92
C SER A 150 -16.90 -4.47 -6.23
N GLN A 151 -16.59 -5.05 -5.07
CA GLN A 151 -17.55 -5.84 -4.32
C GLN A 151 -18.77 -4.99 -3.92
N PRO A 152 -20.02 -5.48 -4.12
CA PRO A 152 -21.21 -4.74 -3.74
C PRO A 152 -21.19 -4.33 -2.26
N GLY A 153 -21.47 -3.06 -1.98
CA GLY A 153 -21.49 -2.53 -0.60
C GLY A 153 -20.12 -2.31 0.04
N CYS A 154 -19.01 -2.60 -0.66
CA CYS A 154 -17.66 -2.25 -0.20
C CYS A 154 -17.55 -0.71 -0.07
N THR A 155 -16.84 -0.23 0.94
CA THR A 155 -16.59 1.19 1.22
C THR A 155 -15.11 1.52 1.33
N GLY A 156 -14.24 0.49 1.31
CA GLY A 156 -12.80 0.64 1.37
C GLY A 156 -12.10 -0.70 1.58
N ILE A 157 -10.79 -0.63 1.84
CA ILE A 157 -9.92 -1.78 2.05
C ILE A 157 -9.43 -1.75 3.50
N ARG A 158 -9.60 -2.85 4.23
CA ARG A 158 -8.83 -3.11 5.45
C ARG A 158 -7.61 -3.91 5.08
N PHE A 159 -6.50 -3.59 5.72
CA PHE A 159 -5.33 -4.47 5.73
C PHE A 159 -5.08 -4.98 7.14
N TRP A 160 -4.53 -6.18 7.21
CA TRP A 160 -4.01 -6.80 8.43
C TRP A 160 -2.53 -7.09 8.22
N PHE A 161 -1.72 -6.83 9.23
CA PHE A 161 -0.34 -7.30 9.23
C PHE A 161 -0.32 -8.81 9.42
N GLY A 162 0.47 -9.48 8.58
CA GLY A 162 0.69 -10.92 8.62
C GLY A 162 2.18 -11.23 8.67
N VAL A 163 2.52 -12.47 9.02
CA VAL A 163 3.89 -13.00 8.95
C VAL A 163 3.85 -14.36 8.27
N SER A 164 4.65 -14.54 7.22
CA SER A 164 4.82 -15.85 6.57
C SER A 164 5.53 -16.86 7.47
N GLU A 165 5.58 -18.12 7.04
CA GLU A 165 6.37 -19.15 7.72
C GLU A 165 7.87 -18.78 7.82
N ASP A 166 8.39 -18.09 6.80
CA ASP A 166 9.77 -17.60 6.76
C ASP A 166 10.02 -16.35 7.63
N SER A 167 9.07 -15.98 8.49
CA SER A 167 9.13 -14.78 9.34
C SER A 167 9.23 -13.45 8.56
N ILE A 168 8.73 -13.44 7.32
CA ILE A 168 8.65 -12.25 6.49
C ILE A 168 7.30 -11.57 6.70
N ARG A 169 7.30 -10.25 6.96
CA ARG A 169 6.06 -9.48 7.03
C ARG A 169 5.32 -9.50 5.71
N ASN A 170 4.03 -9.80 5.79
CA ASN A 170 3.05 -9.74 4.71
C ASN A 170 1.86 -8.88 5.11
N LEU A 171 0.93 -8.68 4.17
CA LEU A 171 -0.31 -7.95 4.41
C LEU A 171 -1.48 -8.72 3.81
N VAL A 172 -2.52 -8.96 4.60
CA VAL A 172 -3.83 -9.38 4.07
C VAL A 172 -4.66 -8.14 3.82
N MET A 173 -5.12 -7.90 2.59
CA MET A 173 -6.07 -6.84 2.24
C MET A 173 -7.42 -7.42 1.83
N LEU A 174 -8.50 -6.83 2.31
CA LEU A 174 -9.86 -7.26 1.99
C LEU A 174 -10.86 -6.09 2.06
N GLY A 175 -12.05 -6.29 1.47
CA GLY A 175 -13.08 -5.25 1.40
C GLY A 175 -13.77 -5.03 2.75
N VAL A 176 -14.11 -3.79 3.06
CA VAL A 176 -14.92 -3.44 4.24
C VAL A 176 -16.26 -2.93 3.78
N ASN A 177 -17.35 -3.39 4.40
CA ASN A 177 -18.68 -2.88 4.08
C ASN A 177 -19.01 -1.59 4.84
N GLN A 178 -20.17 -1.01 4.56
CA GLN A 178 -20.64 0.23 5.19
C GLN A 178 -20.78 0.20 6.72
N TYR A 179 -20.78 -0.98 7.35
CA TYR A 179 -20.84 -1.14 8.81
C TYR A 179 -19.45 -1.36 9.45
N GLY A 180 -18.38 -1.25 8.66
CA GLY A 180 -17.02 -1.52 9.13
C GLY A 180 -16.72 -3.01 9.28
N MET A 181 -17.56 -3.90 8.73
CA MET A 181 -17.32 -5.34 8.78
C MET A 181 -16.49 -5.81 7.59
N ASP A 182 -15.60 -6.75 7.87
CA ASP A 182 -14.73 -7.39 6.89
C ASP A 182 -15.52 -8.32 5.95
N MET A 183 -15.26 -8.19 4.65
CA MET A 183 -15.92 -8.95 3.59
C MET A 183 -15.14 -10.23 3.27
N PHE A 184 -15.04 -11.15 4.24
CA PHE A 184 -14.27 -12.40 4.12
C PHE A 184 -14.78 -13.38 3.05
N HIS A 185 -16.03 -13.25 2.62
CA HIS A 185 -16.60 -14.12 1.57
C HIS A 185 -16.35 -13.60 0.14
N GLY A 186 -15.58 -12.52 -0.01
CA GLY A 186 -15.27 -11.92 -1.29
C GLY A 186 -13.80 -12.04 -1.69
N ALA A 187 -13.31 -11.09 -2.48
CA ALA A 187 -11.92 -11.06 -2.90
C ALA A 187 -10.99 -10.72 -1.72
N LEU A 188 -10.00 -11.58 -1.46
CA LEU A 188 -8.89 -11.36 -0.53
C LEU A 188 -7.58 -11.21 -1.33
N LEU A 189 -6.70 -10.32 -0.87
CA LEU A 189 -5.37 -10.12 -1.42
C LEU A 189 -4.32 -10.34 -0.33
N GLU A 190 -3.20 -10.94 -0.67
CA GLU A 190 -2.05 -10.99 0.25
C GLU A 190 -0.70 -11.19 -0.40
N MET A 191 -0.62 -11.79 -1.59
CA MET A 191 0.65 -12.09 -2.25
C MET A 191 1.25 -10.87 -2.96
N SER A 192 1.47 -9.78 -2.23
CA SER A 192 2.09 -8.59 -2.80
C SER A 192 3.48 -8.88 -3.37
N SER A 193 3.87 -8.14 -4.41
CA SER A 193 5.24 -8.22 -4.93
C SER A 193 6.16 -7.38 -4.03
N LEU A 194 6.93 -8.04 -3.16
CA LEU A 194 7.75 -7.40 -2.12
C LEU A 194 8.95 -6.62 -2.67
N CYS A 195 9.30 -5.55 -1.97
CA CYS A 195 10.56 -4.82 -2.13
C CYS A 195 11.40 -5.00 -0.85
N PRO A 196 12.62 -5.57 -0.94
CA PRO A 196 13.31 -6.15 -2.10
C PRO A 196 12.75 -7.51 -2.59
N PRO A 197 13.03 -7.95 -3.84
CA PRO A 197 13.90 -7.31 -4.85
C PRO A 197 13.16 -6.34 -5.80
N LEU A 198 11.83 -6.27 -5.77
CA LEU A 198 11.03 -5.48 -6.72
C LEU A 198 10.78 -4.04 -6.25
N CYS A 199 11.88 -3.36 -5.92
CA CYS A 199 11.86 -1.97 -5.49
C CYS A 199 11.70 -1.01 -6.68
N ASP A 200 11.17 0.17 -6.39
CA ASP A 200 11.24 1.30 -7.31
C ASP A 200 12.68 1.87 -7.37
N LYS A 201 12.97 2.69 -8.39
CA LYS A 201 14.06 3.66 -8.41
C LYS A 201 14.01 4.55 -7.16
N ALA A 202 15.17 5.09 -6.81
CA ALA A 202 15.32 6.00 -5.68
C ALA A 202 14.35 7.18 -5.80
N ASN A 203 13.53 7.38 -4.78
CA ASN A 203 12.56 8.46 -4.67
C ASN A 203 12.39 8.88 -3.18
N PRO A 204 11.66 9.96 -2.87
CA PRO A 204 11.48 10.42 -1.49
C PRO A 204 10.93 9.36 -0.51
N LEU A 205 10.12 8.42 -0.97
CA LEU A 205 9.52 7.36 -0.16
C LEU A 205 10.45 6.16 0.09
N ASN A 206 11.59 6.06 -0.62
CA ASN A 206 12.45 4.88 -0.55
C ASN A 206 13.97 5.19 -0.47
N SER A 207 14.36 6.47 -0.38
CA SER A 207 15.76 6.90 -0.28
C SER A 207 16.42 6.54 1.07
N SER A 208 17.75 6.45 1.08
CA SER A 208 18.56 6.22 2.30
C SER A 208 18.79 7.47 3.13
N THR A 209 18.43 8.66 2.64
CA THR A 209 18.56 9.94 3.33
C THR A 209 17.24 10.70 3.28
N PHE A 210 16.81 11.24 4.42
CA PHE A 210 15.72 12.21 4.50
C PHE A 210 16.31 13.61 4.36
N SER A 211 15.94 14.34 3.31
CA SER A 211 16.26 15.78 3.19
C SER A 211 14.97 16.56 3.40
N ALA A 212 14.88 17.29 4.51
CA ALA A 212 13.77 18.21 4.82
C ALA A 212 13.70 19.42 3.86
N LYS A 213 14.62 19.53 2.90
CA LYS A 213 14.55 20.49 1.80
C LYS A 213 14.31 19.72 0.51
N GLY A 214 13.21 20.03 -0.16
CA GLY A 214 12.87 19.53 -1.48
C GLY A 214 14.03 19.77 -2.44
N ALA A 215 14.84 18.75 -2.66
CA ALA A 215 15.51 18.61 -3.92
C ALA A 215 14.41 18.17 -4.89
N GLU A 216 14.08 19.00 -5.86
CA GLU A 216 13.27 18.54 -6.99
C GLU A 216 13.97 17.28 -7.51
N PRO A 217 13.30 16.10 -7.47
CA PRO A 217 13.84 14.97 -8.19
C PRO A 217 13.91 15.41 -9.66
N GLU A 218 15.04 15.16 -10.31
CA GLU A 218 15.21 15.33 -11.74
C GLU A 218 14.24 14.35 -12.43
N TYR A 219 12.97 14.76 -12.52
CA TYR A 219 11.89 13.98 -13.09
C TYR A 219 12.02 14.18 -14.59
N LEU A 220 12.25 13.08 -15.32
CA LEU A 220 12.12 13.12 -16.77
C LEU A 220 10.70 13.64 -17.08
N PRO A 221 10.55 14.68 -17.92
CA PRO A 221 9.25 15.24 -18.24
C PRO A 221 8.27 14.15 -18.67
N ALA A 222 7.01 14.28 -18.27
CA ALA A 222 5.94 13.32 -18.54
C ALA A 222 5.79 12.94 -20.04
N GLU A 223 6.30 13.78 -20.94
CA GLU A 223 6.30 13.58 -22.38
C GLU A 223 7.27 12.48 -22.86
N MET A 224 8.34 12.17 -22.11
CA MET A 224 9.30 11.11 -22.45
C MET A 224 8.84 9.71 -22.04
N ASP A 225 7.93 9.58 -21.07
CA ASP A 225 7.37 8.29 -20.66
C ASP A 225 6.33 7.77 -21.67
N ALA A 226 5.68 8.67 -22.42
CA ALA A 226 4.72 8.33 -23.48
C ALA A 226 5.41 7.87 -24.77
N GLN A 227 6.59 8.41 -25.09
CA GLN A 227 7.30 8.08 -26.35
C GLN A 227 7.97 6.70 -26.35
N LEU A 228 8.03 6.00 -25.22
CA LEU A 228 8.54 4.62 -25.12
C LEU A 228 7.42 3.57 -25.12
N ALA A 229 6.16 3.98 -25.27
CA ALA A 229 5.02 3.07 -25.43
C ALA A 229 4.72 2.73 -26.91
N ASP A 230 5.07 3.62 -27.85
CA ASP A 230 4.81 3.45 -29.30
C ASP A 230 6.04 2.93 -30.09
N ALA A 231 7.13 2.57 -29.41
CA ALA A 231 8.31 1.98 -30.02
C ALA A 231 8.56 0.55 -29.48
N ALA A 232 7.60 -0.35 -29.69
CA ALA A 232 7.78 -1.81 -29.63
C ALA A 232 6.67 -2.51 -30.42
#